data_AF-A0A7G1I8L5-F1
#
_entry.id   AF-A0A7G1I8L5-F1
#
_cell.length_a   1.000
_cell.length_b   1.000
_cell.length_c   1.000
_cell.angle_alpha   90.00
_cell.angle_beta   90.00
_cell.angle_gamma   90.00
#
_symmetry.space_group_name_H-M   'P 1'
#
loop_
_entity.id
_entity.type
_entity.pdbx_description
1 polymer ?
#
loop_
_entity_poly.entity_id
_entity_poly.type
_entity_poly.pdbx_seq_one_letter_code
_entity_poly.pdbx_strand_id
1 'polypeptide(L)'
;MGDARIGNVLYTDFRPAGVLDWEMTALGPRELDIAWLIFAHLVFQEIAGLAGLPGMPNFLREEDVRATYRELTGVELGDLRWFYVYSGVMWAIVFMRTGARRVHFGELEKPEDPESLFYHAALLKRLTGEGA
;
A
#
# COMPACT_ATOMS: atom_id res chain seq x y z
N MET A 1 5.72 1.90 12.08
CA MET A 1 5.19 2.00 10.71
C MET A 1 5.78 3.23 10.06
N GLY A 2 6.13 3.18 8.79
CA GLY A 2 6.44 4.33 7.94
C GLY A 2 5.74 4.19 6.58
N ASP A 3 6.05 5.07 5.61
CA ASP A 3 5.64 4.85 4.21
C ASP A 3 6.65 3.92 3.52
N ALA A 4 6.75 2.69 4.05
CA ALA A 4 7.75 1.69 3.71
C ALA A 4 7.46 1.00 2.37
N ARG A 5 7.64 1.72 1.25
CA ARG A 5 7.41 1.21 -0.11
C ARG A 5 8.58 1.52 -1.03
N ILE A 6 8.75 0.71 -2.08
CA ILE A 6 9.84 0.88 -3.05
C ILE A 6 9.82 2.24 -3.76
N GLY A 7 8.66 2.90 -3.85
CA GLY A 7 8.54 4.24 -4.42
C GLY A 7 9.20 5.34 -3.58
N ASN A 8 9.57 5.05 -2.33
CA ASN A 8 10.27 5.97 -1.43
C ASN A 8 11.76 5.60 -1.24
N VAL A 9 12.31 4.82 -2.16
CA VAL A 9 13.71 4.42 -2.15
C VAL A 9 14.35 4.89 -3.45
N LEU A 10 15.49 5.58 -3.33
CA LEU A 10 16.35 5.89 -4.47
C LEU A 10 17.19 4.65 -4.79
N TYR A 11 17.37 4.36 -6.08
CA TYR A 11 18.14 3.20 -6.53
C TYR A 11 19.29 3.59 -7.47
N THR A 12 20.38 2.83 -7.39
CA THR A 12 21.46 2.80 -8.38
C THR A 12 21.76 1.33 -8.66
N ASP A 13 21.70 0.90 -9.92
CA ASP A 13 21.91 -0.50 -10.33
C ASP A 13 21.08 -1.50 -9.51
N PHE A 14 19.79 -1.22 -9.34
CA PHE A 14 18.84 -2.02 -8.53
C PHE A 14 19.20 -2.18 -7.05
N ARG A 15 20.09 -1.33 -6.52
CA ARG A 15 20.45 -1.29 -5.09
C ARG A 15 19.97 0.01 -4.44
N PRO A 16 19.42 -0.05 -3.22
CA PRO A 16 19.05 1.16 -2.48
C PRO A 16 20.25 2.09 -2.29
N ALA A 17 20.10 3.34 -2.72
CA ALA A 17 21.05 4.44 -2.52
C ALA A 17 20.57 5.43 -1.45
N GLY A 18 19.27 5.45 -1.14
CA GLY A 18 18.71 6.27 -0.07
C GLY A 18 17.26 5.90 0.23
N VAL A 19 16.89 5.92 1.52
CA VAL A 19 15.51 5.73 1.98
C VAL A 19 14.93 7.08 2.37
N LEU A 20 13.82 7.43 1.76
CA LEU A 20 13.18 8.74 1.86
C LEU A 20 11.86 8.65 2.63
N ASP A 21 11.23 9.81 2.79
CA ASP A 21 9.83 9.94 3.18
C ASP A 21 9.48 9.31 4.54
N TRP A 22 10.12 9.86 5.58
CA TRP A 22 9.99 9.42 6.96
C TRP A 22 8.78 10.04 7.69
N GLU A 23 7.84 10.67 6.97
CA GLU A 23 6.75 11.44 7.58
C GLU A 23 5.81 10.59 8.45
N MET A 24 5.71 9.29 8.18
CA MET A 24 4.86 8.36 8.91
C MET A 24 5.58 7.59 10.03
N THR A 25 6.87 7.86 10.28
CA THR A 25 7.72 7.07 11.20
C THR A 25 7.11 6.91 12.59
N ALA A 26 6.95 5.66 13.02
CA ALA A 26 6.41 5.32 14.33
C ALA A 26 6.99 4.01 14.88
N LEU A 27 7.01 3.88 16.22
CA LEU A 27 7.23 2.59 16.89
C LEU A 27 5.96 1.73 16.83
N GLY A 28 6.12 0.45 16.52
CA GLY A 28 5.01 -0.49 16.42
C GLY A 28 5.46 -1.89 16.04
N PRO A 29 4.52 -2.85 15.87
CA PRO A 29 4.83 -4.19 15.38
C PRO A 29 5.44 -4.13 13.97
N ARG A 30 6.43 -4.99 13.73
CA ARG A 30 7.18 -5.09 12.46
C ARG A 30 6.29 -5.42 11.27
N GLU A 31 5.20 -6.14 11.53
CA GLU A 31 4.19 -6.54 10.56
C GLU A 31 3.57 -5.34 9.87
N LEU A 32 3.51 -4.16 10.52
CA LEU A 32 2.99 -2.95 9.90
C LEU A 32 3.79 -2.54 8.66
N ASP A 33 5.12 -2.50 8.75
CA ASP A 33 5.95 -2.07 7.62
C ASP A 33 5.97 -3.12 6.50
N ILE A 34 5.94 -4.41 6.85
CA ILE A 34 5.90 -5.49 5.86
C ILE A 34 4.56 -5.55 5.15
N ALA A 35 3.46 -5.43 5.89
CA ALA A 35 2.14 -5.37 5.31
C ALA A 35 1.97 -4.13 4.42
N TRP A 36 2.49 -2.98 4.85
CA TRP A 36 2.46 -1.74 4.05
C TRP A 36 3.18 -1.89 2.72
N LEU A 37 4.39 -2.47 2.71
CA LEU A 37 5.16 -2.71 1.50
C LEU A 37 4.38 -3.56 0.47
N ILE A 38 3.83 -4.69 0.93
CA ILE A 38 3.07 -5.61 0.07
C ILE A 38 1.77 -4.94 -0.40
N PHE A 39 1.04 -4.31 0.52
CA PHE A 39 -0.25 -3.68 0.22
C PHE A 39 -0.12 -2.51 -0.74
N ALA A 40 0.93 -1.68 -0.63
CA ALA A 40 1.20 -0.61 -1.57
C ALA A 40 1.35 -1.14 -3.01
N HIS A 41 2.03 -2.28 -3.20
CA HIS A 41 2.11 -2.92 -4.51
C HIS A 41 0.76 -3.46 -4.98
N LEU A 42 -0.04 -4.08 -4.09
CA LEU A 42 -1.39 -4.55 -4.42
C LEU A 42 -2.31 -3.40 -4.89
N VAL A 43 -2.24 -2.24 -4.24
CA VAL A 43 -2.98 -1.04 -4.68
C VAL A 43 -2.59 -0.65 -6.10
N PHE A 44 -1.29 -0.64 -6.42
CA PHE A 44 -0.83 -0.35 -7.79
C PHE A 44 -1.15 -1.45 -8.80
N GLN A 45 -1.21 -2.73 -8.39
CA GLN A 45 -1.71 -3.80 -9.24
C GLN A 45 -3.20 -3.60 -9.57
N GLU A 46 -4.02 -3.21 -8.60
CA GLU A 46 -5.45 -2.92 -8.83
C GLU A 46 -5.61 -1.74 -9.78
N ILE A 47 -4.84 -0.65 -9.60
CA ILE A 47 -4.85 0.51 -10.50
C ILE A 47 -4.41 0.11 -11.92
N ALA A 48 -3.37 -0.73 -12.07
CA ALA A 48 -2.94 -1.23 -13.36
C ALA A 48 -4.06 -2.05 -14.04
N GLY A 49 -4.74 -2.92 -13.28
CA GLY A 49 -5.89 -3.69 -13.75
C GLY A 49 -7.06 -2.81 -14.21
N LEU A 50 -7.39 -1.76 -13.44
CA LEU A 50 -8.40 -0.76 -13.83
C LEU A 50 -8.02 -0.02 -15.13
N ALA A 51 -6.73 0.14 -15.40
CA ALA A 51 -6.20 0.73 -16.63
C ALA A 51 -6.06 -0.29 -17.79
N GLY A 52 -6.46 -1.55 -17.61
CA GLY A 52 -6.31 -2.61 -18.61
C GLY A 52 -4.87 -3.07 -18.84
N LEU A 53 -3.96 -2.79 -17.90
CA LEU A 53 -2.55 -3.15 -17.97
C LEU A 53 -2.28 -4.43 -17.17
N PRO A 54 -1.31 -5.26 -17.59
CA PRO A 54 -1.00 -6.52 -16.92
C PRO A 54 -0.29 -6.34 -15.56
N GLY A 55 0.20 -5.14 -15.27
CA GLY A 55 0.94 -4.86 -14.03
C GLY A 55 2.20 -5.70 -13.88
N MET A 56 2.46 -6.14 -12.64
CA MET A 56 3.62 -6.93 -12.23
C MET A 56 3.19 -7.93 -11.14
N PRO A 57 2.39 -8.97 -11.50
CA PRO A 57 1.74 -9.86 -10.53
C PRO A 57 2.73 -10.74 -9.75
N ASN A 58 3.93 -10.96 -10.30
CA ASN A 58 4.98 -11.77 -9.66
C ASN A 58 5.94 -10.93 -8.80
N PHE A 59 5.68 -9.63 -8.65
CA PHE A 59 6.51 -8.72 -7.85
C PHE A 59 5.90 -8.53 -6.46
N LEU A 60 6.76 -8.45 -5.43
CA LEU A 60 6.36 -8.27 -4.02
C LEU A 60 5.22 -9.20 -3.55
N ARG A 61 5.21 -10.46 -3.99
CA ARG A 61 4.27 -11.46 -3.47
C ARG A 61 4.52 -11.66 -1.98
N GLU A 62 3.46 -11.82 -1.20
CA GLU A 62 3.56 -11.99 0.25
C GLU A 62 4.50 -13.14 0.63
N GLU A 63 4.39 -14.29 -0.04
CA GLU A 63 5.24 -15.45 0.21
C GLU A 63 6.73 -15.16 0.03
N ASP A 64 7.10 -14.42 -1.02
CA ASP A 64 8.48 -14.06 -1.31
C ASP A 64 9.01 -13.07 -0.28
N VAL A 65 8.23 -12.03 0.03
CA VAL A 65 8.60 -11.00 1.01
C VAL A 65 8.77 -11.60 2.40
N ARG A 66 7.84 -12.46 2.84
CA ARG A 66 7.92 -13.17 4.12
C ARG A 66 9.14 -14.08 4.18
N ALA A 67 9.41 -14.84 3.12
CA ALA A 67 10.56 -15.73 3.05
C ALA A 67 11.89 -14.96 3.18
N THR A 68 12.06 -13.90 2.39
CA THR A 68 13.26 -13.05 2.46
C THR A 68 13.39 -12.35 3.81
N TYR A 69 12.30 -11.82 4.38
CA TYR A 69 12.34 -11.19 5.69
C TYR A 69 12.81 -12.19 6.77
N ARG A 70 12.23 -13.39 6.78
CA ARG A 70 12.60 -14.44 7.73
C ARG A 70 14.05 -14.88 7.57
N GLU A 71 14.52 -15.06 6.34
CA GLU A 71 15.91 -15.42 6.05
C GLU A 71 16.89 -14.39 6.61
N LEU A 72 16.60 -13.10 6.45
CA LEU A 72 17.48 -12.02 6.87
C LEU A 72 17.43 -11.73 8.38
N THR A 73 16.27 -11.92 9.03
CA THR A 73 16.11 -11.54 10.44
C THR A 73 16.00 -12.71 11.41
N GLY A 74 15.78 -13.93 10.93
CA GLY A 74 15.47 -15.10 11.77
C GLY A 74 14.12 -15.01 12.50
N VAL A 75 13.22 -14.12 12.07
CA VAL A 75 11.93 -13.88 12.73
C VAL A 75 10.78 -14.30 11.83
N GLU A 76 9.87 -15.10 12.37
CA GLU A 76 8.61 -15.43 11.72
C GLU A 76 7.60 -14.30 11.93
N LEU A 77 6.96 -13.84 10.86
CA LEU A 77 5.94 -12.79 10.92
C LEU A 77 4.60 -13.38 11.35
N GLY A 78 3.81 -12.59 12.09
CA GLY A 78 2.40 -12.91 12.33
C GLY A 78 1.54 -12.94 11.06
N ASP A 79 0.24 -13.19 11.23
CA ASP A 79 -0.75 -13.00 10.16
C ASP A 79 -0.81 -11.51 9.77
N LEU A 80 -0.63 -11.23 8.47
CA LEU A 80 -0.62 -9.87 7.94
C LEU A 80 -2.03 -9.34 7.61
N ARG A 81 -3.08 -10.17 7.64
CA ARG A 81 -4.43 -9.78 7.22
C ARG A 81 -4.95 -8.53 7.92
N TRP A 82 -4.81 -8.46 9.24
CA TRP A 82 -5.24 -7.30 10.01
C TRP A 82 -4.47 -6.04 9.58
N PHE A 83 -3.17 -6.17 9.35
CA PHE A 83 -2.30 -5.08 8.92
C PHE A 83 -2.57 -4.63 7.48
N TYR A 84 -3.06 -5.51 6.60
CA TYR A 84 -3.55 -5.12 5.28
C TYR A 84 -4.83 -4.29 5.35
N VAL A 85 -5.79 -4.68 6.19
CA VAL A 85 -7.01 -3.89 6.42
C VAL A 85 -6.63 -2.50 6.96
N TYR A 86 -5.71 -2.46 7.95
CA TYR A 86 -5.21 -1.20 8.50
C TYR A 86 -4.51 -0.33 7.43
N SER A 87 -3.66 -0.93 6.60
CA SER A 87 -3.02 -0.24 5.47
C SER A 87 -4.05 0.31 4.47
N GLY A 88 -5.12 -0.44 4.21
CA GLY A 88 -6.23 -0.01 3.38
C GLY A 88 -6.94 1.23 3.91
N VAL A 89 -7.17 1.32 5.22
CA VAL A 89 -7.73 2.53 5.85
C VAL A 89 -6.78 3.74 5.65
N MET A 90 -5.50 3.53 5.87
CA MET A 90 -4.49 4.59 5.72
C MET A 90 -4.38 5.09 4.27
N TRP A 91 -4.42 4.19 3.27
CA TRP A 91 -4.51 4.57 1.85
C TRP A 91 -5.79 5.35 1.53
N ALA A 92 -6.93 4.95 2.10
CA ALA A 92 -8.19 5.68 1.93
C ALA A 92 -8.06 7.12 2.44
N ILE A 93 -7.43 7.33 3.60
CA ILE A 93 -7.15 8.68 4.13
C ILE A 93 -6.30 9.49 3.14
N VAL A 94 -5.24 8.91 2.57
CA VAL A 94 -4.41 9.60 1.56
C VAL A 94 -5.24 10.00 0.33
N PHE A 95 -6.12 9.11 -0.16
CA PHE A 95 -7.00 9.43 -1.28
C PHE A 95 -8.03 10.51 -0.94
N MET A 96 -8.60 10.52 0.28
CA MET A 96 -9.49 11.58 0.74
C MET A 96 -8.77 12.94 0.77
N ARG A 97 -7.55 12.99 1.33
CA ARG A 97 -6.76 14.23 1.38
C ARG A 97 -6.36 14.71 -0.01
N THR A 98 -5.99 13.78 -0.89
CA THR A 98 -5.66 14.09 -2.28
C THR A 98 -6.89 14.61 -3.04
N GLY A 99 -8.04 13.96 -2.90
CA GLY A 99 -9.31 14.40 -3.50
C GLY A 99 -9.74 15.78 -3.00
N ALA A 100 -9.69 16.02 -1.68
CA ALA A 100 -9.99 17.32 -1.10
C ALA A 100 -9.07 18.43 -1.64
N ARG A 101 -7.77 18.13 -1.82
CA ARG A 101 -6.82 19.06 -2.42
C ARG A 101 -7.16 19.36 -3.89
N ARG A 102 -7.48 18.34 -4.69
CA ARG A 102 -7.89 18.51 -6.09
C ARG A 102 -9.15 19.36 -6.23
N VAL A 103 -10.14 19.14 -5.36
CA VAL A 103 -11.36 19.95 -5.30
C VAL A 103 -11.04 21.40 -4.96
N HIS A 104 -10.21 21.63 -3.94
CA HIS A 104 -9.82 22.98 -3.54
C HIS A 104 -9.15 23.77 -4.67
N PHE A 105 -8.31 23.10 -5.47
CA PHE A 105 -7.61 23.73 -6.61
C PHE A 105 -8.38 23.67 -7.94
N GLY A 106 -9.61 23.16 -7.96
CA GLY A 106 -10.46 23.11 -9.16
C GLY A 106 -10.07 22.04 -10.20
N GLU A 107 -9.27 21.03 -9.81
CA GLU A 107 -8.88 19.90 -10.67
C GLU A 107 -9.92 18.78 -10.72
N LEU A 108 -10.85 18.77 -9.77
CA LEU A 108 -11.86 17.73 -9.60
C LEU A 108 -13.14 18.34 -9.02
N GLU A 109 -14.30 17.96 -9.54
CA GLU A 109 -15.57 18.26 -8.86
C GLU A 109 -15.71 17.39 -7.61
N LYS A 110 -16.25 17.95 -6.52
CA LYS A 110 -16.42 17.18 -5.28
C LYS A 110 -17.31 15.96 -5.56
N PRO A 111 -16.83 14.72 -5.35
CA PRO A 111 -17.67 13.55 -5.56
C PRO A 111 -18.79 13.52 -4.50
N GLU A 112 -19.96 13.02 -4.90
CA GLU A 112 -21.09 12.81 -3.98
C GLU A 112 -20.75 11.72 -2.96
N ASP A 113 -20.10 10.64 -3.42
CA ASP A 113 -19.60 9.55 -2.61
C ASP A 113 -18.06 9.61 -2.50
N PRO A 114 -17.50 9.87 -1.30
CA PRO A 114 -16.05 9.86 -1.07
C PRO A 114 -15.37 8.53 -1.39
N GLU A 115 -16.07 7.39 -1.29
CA GLU A 115 -15.50 6.07 -1.58
C GLU A 115 -15.16 5.88 -3.06
N SER A 116 -15.76 6.68 -3.96
CA SER A 116 -15.40 6.71 -5.38
C SER A 116 -13.92 7.07 -5.63
N LEU A 117 -13.24 7.68 -4.65
CA LEU A 117 -11.81 7.99 -4.70
C LEU A 117 -10.92 6.80 -4.34
N PHE A 118 -11.48 5.71 -3.81
CA PHE A 118 -10.73 4.58 -3.28
C PHE A 118 -10.54 3.51 -4.36
N TYR A 119 -9.47 3.64 -5.14
CA TYR A 119 -9.12 2.64 -6.16
C TYR A 119 -8.96 1.22 -5.60
N HIS A 120 -8.66 1.10 -4.30
CA HIS A 120 -8.50 -0.17 -3.58
C HIS A 120 -9.75 -0.62 -2.82
N ALA A 121 -10.92 0.00 -3.03
CA ALA A 121 -12.14 -0.37 -2.31
C ALA A 121 -12.50 -1.85 -2.49
N ALA A 122 -12.30 -2.40 -3.70
CA ALA A 122 -12.52 -3.82 -3.98
C ALA A 122 -11.56 -4.72 -3.18
N LEU A 123 -10.29 -4.34 -3.04
CA LEU A 123 -9.32 -5.05 -2.19
C LEU A 123 -9.76 -5.04 -0.73
N LEU A 124 -10.21 -3.89 -0.22
CA LEU A 124 -10.62 -3.75 1.18
C LEU A 124 -11.86 -4.62 1.47
N LYS A 125 -12.87 -4.62 0.58
CA LYS A 125 -14.08 -5.47 0.70
C LYS A 125 -13.74 -6.96 0.70
N ARG A 126 -12.78 -7.40 -0.12
CA ARG A 126 -12.29 -8.80 -0.11
C ARG A 126 -11.62 -9.15 1.23
N LEU A 127 -10.85 -8.23 1.80
CA LEU A 127 -10.14 -8.45 3.07
C LEU A 127 -11.07 -8.41 4.29
N THR A 128 -12.14 -7.64 4.26
CA THR A 128 -13.14 -7.57 5.35
C THR A 128 -14.21 -8.65 5.25
N GLY A 129 -14.33 -9.33 4.11
CA GLY A 129 -15.35 -10.35 3.88
C GLY A 129 -16.69 -9.78 3.40
N GLU A 130 -16.75 -8.49 3.07
CA GLU A 130 -17.94 -7.79 2.56
C GLU A 130 -18.15 -7.96 1.04
N GLY A 131 -17.40 -8.88 0.40
CA GLY A 131 -17.45 -9.13 -1.04
C GLY A 131 -17.50 -10.61 -1.43
N ALA A 132 -18.00 -11.48 -0.55
CA ALA A 132 -18.31 -12.88 -0.84
C ALA A 132 -19.76 -13.04 -1.31
#